data_AF-A0A3D0RYT7-F1
#
_entry.id   AF-A0A3D0RYT7-F1
#
_cell.length_a   1.000
_cell.length_b   1.000
_cell.length_c   1.000
_cell.angle_alpha   90.00
_cell.angle_beta   90.00
_cell.angle_gamma   90.00
#
_symmetry.space_group_name_H-M   'P 1'
#
loop_
_entity.id
_entity.type
_entity.pdbx_description
1 polymer ?
#
loop_
_entity_poly.entity_id
_entity_poly.type
_entity_poly.pdbx_seq_one_letter_code
_entity_poly.pdbx_strand_id
1 'polypeptide(L)'
;VALGREFAIDEQSTGVLIHADLHYQNVLAADREPWLVIDPKPVSGDPHYEPAPMLWNRWDEVVASSDVRTAVRRRFHTLVDASGLDEDRARDWVVVRMLHNALWELEDHPDTPDRDYLTMCVAIAKAVQD
;
A
#
# COMPACT_ATOMS: atom_id res chain seq x y z
N VAL A 1 -4.62 -0.90 16.80
CA VAL A 1 -4.73 0.47 17.35
C VAL A 1 -3.39 1.01 17.87
N ALA A 2 -2.48 0.18 18.40
CA ALA A 2 -1.13 0.61 18.84
C ALA A 2 -0.31 1.24 17.70
N LEU A 3 -0.10 0.54 16.59
CA LEU A 3 0.65 1.03 15.43
C LEU A 3 0.21 2.41 14.92
N GLY A 4 -1.10 2.59 14.69
CA GLY A 4 -1.62 3.88 14.21
C GLY A 4 -1.37 5.04 15.18
N ARG A 5 -1.36 4.79 16.49
CA ARG A 5 -1.03 5.81 17.50
C ARG A 5 0.47 6.08 17.56
N GLU A 6 1.29 5.04 17.45
CA GLU A 6 2.75 5.15 17.43
C GLU A 6 3.21 5.99 16.24
N PHE A 7 2.69 5.73 15.03
CA PHE A 7 2.99 6.56 13.87
C PHE A 7 2.51 8.01 14.01
N ALA A 8 1.34 8.23 14.62
CA ALA A 8 0.77 9.58 14.75
C ALA A 8 1.60 10.52 15.64
N ILE A 9 2.44 9.99 16.53
CA ILE A 9 3.30 10.77 17.42
C ILE A 9 4.79 10.73 17.02
N ASP A 10 5.14 9.90 16.04
CA ASP A 10 6.51 9.75 15.57
C ASP A 10 6.86 10.87 14.57
N GLU A 11 7.84 11.69 14.93
CA GLU A 11 8.31 12.79 14.10
C GLU A 11 8.89 12.31 12.74
N GLN A 12 9.39 11.07 12.69
CA GLN A 12 9.86 10.44 11.44
C GLN A 12 8.72 10.13 10.47
N SER A 13 7.46 10.14 10.94
CA SER A 13 6.27 9.96 10.11
C SER A 13 5.78 11.26 9.46
N THR A 14 6.60 12.32 9.44
CA THR A 14 6.24 13.62 8.85
C THR A 14 7.41 14.22 8.07
N GLY A 15 7.13 15.12 7.13
CA GLY A 15 8.16 15.93 6.47
C GLY A 15 8.69 15.37 5.15
N VAL A 16 8.23 14.19 4.71
CA VAL A 16 8.48 13.67 3.36
C VAL A 16 7.22 13.80 2.50
N LEU A 17 7.36 14.36 1.30
CA LEU A 17 6.28 14.39 0.32
C LEU A 17 6.12 13.01 -0.34
N ILE A 18 4.94 12.43 -0.20
CA ILE A 18 4.58 11.08 -0.65
C ILE A 18 3.54 11.18 -1.76
N HIS A 19 3.65 10.33 -2.77
CA HIS A 19 2.71 10.24 -3.89
C HIS A 19 1.38 9.63 -3.43
N ALA A 20 1.43 8.67 -2.52
CA ALA A 20 0.34 7.97 -1.82
C ALA A 20 -0.52 7.06 -2.70
N ASP A 21 -0.45 7.22 -4.02
CA ASP A 21 -1.14 6.41 -5.02
C ASP A 21 -0.16 5.93 -6.13
N LEU A 22 1.08 5.59 -5.75
CA LEU A 22 2.08 5.15 -6.72
C LEU A 22 1.83 3.70 -7.14
N HIS A 23 1.37 3.51 -8.37
CA HIS A 23 1.18 2.18 -8.97
C HIS A 23 1.44 2.19 -10.48
N TYR A 24 1.46 0.99 -11.08
CA TYR A 24 1.81 0.75 -12.48
C TYR A 24 1.03 1.56 -13.54
N GLN A 25 -0.18 2.05 -13.24
CA GLN A 25 -0.93 2.90 -14.18
C GLN A 25 -0.57 4.38 -14.04
N ASN A 26 0.02 4.75 -12.90
CA ASN A 26 0.49 6.10 -12.59
C ASN A 26 1.99 6.28 -12.86
N VAL A 27 2.63 5.33 -13.55
CA VAL A 27 4.02 5.43 -14.03
C VAL A 27 4.02 5.28 -15.55
N LEU A 28 4.39 6.34 -16.26
CA LEU A 28 4.36 6.42 -17.72
C LEU A 28 5.76 6.54 -18.30
N ALA A 29 6.00 5.91 -19.45
CA ALA A 29 7.20 6.17 -20.24
C ALA A 29 7.15 7.60 -20.79
N ALA A 30 8.30 8.29 -20.81
CA ALA A 30 8.36 9.68 -21.28
C ALA A 30 9.72 10.03 -21.91
N ASP A 31 9.78 11.19 -22.57
CA ASP A 31 11.00 11.69 -23.22
C ASP A 31 11.91 12.47 -22.25
N ARG A 32 11.33 13.16 -21.26
CA ARG A 32 12.10 13.97 -20.29
C ARG A 32 12.95 13.10 -19.37
N GLU A 33 12.39 11.97 -18.95
CA GLU A 33 13.02 10.91 -18.17
C GLU A 33 12.38 9.59 -18.63
N PRO A 34 13.09 8.44 -18.54
CA PRO A 34 12.54 7.17 -19.01
C PRO A 34 11.19 6.79 -18.40
N TRP A 35 10.93 7.23 -17.16
CA TRP A 35 9.68 7.03 -16.44
C TRP A 35 9.28 8.30 -15.68
N LEU A 36 8.02 8.68 -15.77
CA LEU A 36 7.42 9.78 -15.02
C LEU A 36 6.21 9.28 -14.23
N VAL A 37 6.09 9.80 -13.01
CA VAL A 37 4.96 9.51 -12.12
C VAL A 37 3.88 10.60 -12.27
N ILE A 38 2.60 10.21 -12.26
CA ILE A 38 1.44 11.09 -12.44
C ILE A 38 0.34 10.81 -11.40
N ASP A 39 -0.61 11.75 -11.29
CA ASP A 39 -1.78 11.70 -10.38
C ASP A 39 -1.44 11.47 -8.88
N PRO A 40 -0.60 12.31 -8.27
CA PRO A 40 -0.32 12.20 -6.85
C PRO A 40 -1.56 12.53 -6.02
N LYS A 41 -1.69 11.86 -4.88
CA LYS A 41 -2.55 12.26 -3.76
C LYS A 41 -1.65 12.78 -2.64
N PRO A 42 -1.01 13.95 -2.83
CA PRO A 42 0.17 14.34 -2.07
C PRO A 42 -0.12 14.45 -0.57
N VAL A 43 0.70 13.78 0.24
CA VAL A 43 0.69 13.91 1.70
C VAL A 43 2.11 14.13 2.21
N SER A 44 2.23 14.87 3.31
CA SER A 44 3.47 14.91 4.10
C SER A 44 3.41 13.76 5.10
N GLY A 45 4.37 12.85 5.09
CA GLY A 45 4.30 11.66 5.91
C GLY A 45 5.58 10.84 5.98
N ASP A 46 5.42 9.56 6.27
CA ASP A 46 6.45 8.53 6.26
C ASP A 46 6.65 7.88 4.86
N PRO A 47 7.88 7.77 4.32
CA PRO A 47 8.15 7.03 3.09
C PRO A 47 7.55 5.61 3.03
N HIS A 48 7.45 4.92 4.16
CA HIS A 48 6.91 3.56 4.28
C HIS A 48 5.39 3.49 4.02
N TYR A 49 4.71 4.63 3.90
CA TYR A 49 3.32 4.72 3.45
C TYR A 49 3.15 4.38 1.96
N GLU A 50 4.18 4.62 1.13
CA GLU A 50 4.13 4.56 -0.33
C GLU A 50 3.96 3.16 -0.94
N PRO A 51 4.52 2.06 -0.41
CA PRO A 51 4.48 0.76 -1.10
C PRO A 51 3.08 0.15 -1.28
N ALA A 52 2.11 0.56 -0.46
CA ALA A 52 0.83 -0.14 -0.36
C ALA A 52 0.03 -0.22 -1.68
N PRO A 53 -0.10 0.85 -2.51
CA PRO A 53 -0.86 0.78 -3.76
C PRO A 53 -0.42 -0.30 -4.72
N MET A 54 0.87 -0.59 -4.79
CA MET A 54 1.41 -1.68 -5.63
C MET A 54 0.96 -3.08 -5.19
N LEU A 55 0.46 -3.25 -3.97
CA LEU A 55 0.04 -4.55 -3.45
C LEU A 55 -1.37 -4.94 -3.88
N TRP A 56 -2.30 -3.99 -3.99
CA TRP A 56 -3.67 -4.24 -4.48
C TRP A 56 -3.83 -4.02 -5.99
N ASN A 57 -2.99 -3.20 -6.59
CA ASN A 57 -3.02 -2.97 -8.02
C ASN A 57 -2.68 -4.25 -8.81
N ARG A 58 -3.42 -4.54 -9.90
CA ARG A 58 -3.37 -5.84 -10.61
C ARG A 58 -3.69 -7.03 -9.68
N TRP A 59 -4.72 -6.88 -8.85
CA TRP A 59 -5.14 -7.93 -7.91
C TRP A 59 -5.51 -9.24 -8.61
N ASP A 60 -6.14 -9.16 -9.79
CA ASP A 60 -6.52 -10.34 -10.57
C ASP A 60 -5.32 -11.26 -10.87
N GLU A 61 -4.12 -10.70 -11.04
CA GLU A 61 -2.90 -11.47 -11.25
C GLU A 61 -2.39 -12.15 -9.97
N VAL A 62 -2.65 -11.54 -8.81
CA VAL A 62 -2.35 -12.14 -7.52
C VAL A 62 -3.29 -13.32 -7.28
N VAL A 63 -4.59 -13.14 -7.55
CA VAL A 63 -5.62 -14.18 -7.41
C VAL A 63 -5.43 -15.32 -8.41
N ALA A 64 -4.98 -15.02 -9.63
CA ALA A 64 -4.65 -16.03 -10.63
C ALA A 64 -3.37 -16.83 -10.31
N SER A 65 -2.59 -16.41 -9.32
CA SER A 65 -1.42 -17.17 -8.85
C SER A 65 -1.83 -18.41 -8.06
N SER A 66 -0.93 -19.39 -7.96
CA SER A 66 -1.17 -20.60 -7.17
C SER A 66 -1.21 -20.35 -5.65
N ASP A 67 -0.70 -19.21 -5.19
CA ASP A 67 -0.63 -18.83 -3.78
C ASP A 67 -0.61 -17.31 -3.63
N VAL A 68 -1.78 -16.75 -3.26
CA VAL A 68 -1.99 -15.32 -3.00
C VAL A 68 -1.04 -14.78 -1.94
N ARG A 69 -0.78 -15.53 -0.85
CA ARG A 69 0.08 -15.05 0.24
C ARG A 69 1.51 -14.88 -0.25
N THR A 70 2.02 -15.88 -0.96
CA THR A 70 3.37 -15.84 -1.53
C THR A 70 3.49 -14.76 -2.60
N ALA A 71 2.45 -14.57 -3.44
CA ALA A 71 2.45 -13.53 -4.47
C ALA A 71 2.48 -12.11 -3.87
N VAL A 72 1.67 -11.83 -2.84
CA VAL A 72 1.70 -10.54 -2.12
C VAL A 72 3.06 -10.32 -1.45
N ARG A 73 3.58 -11.33 -0.74
CA ARG A 73 4.90 -11.24 -0.07
C ARG A 73 6.01 -10.94 -1.06
N ARG A 74 6.02 -11.61 -2.21
CA ARG A 74 7.00 -11.35 -3.27
C ARG A 74 6.95 -9.89 -3.74
N ARG A 75 5.75 -9.34 -3.97
CA ARG A 75 5.58 -7.93 -4.34
C ARG A 75 6.08 -7.01 -3.23
N PHE A 76 5.68 -7.27 -1.99
CA PHE A 76 6.10 -6.50 -0.81
C PHE A 76 7.63 -6.44 -0.69
N HIS A 77 8.32 -7.58 -0.64
CA HIS A 77 9.77 -7.61 -0.52
C HIS A 77 10.46 -6.94 -1.72
N THR A 78 9.96 -7.14 -2.94
CA THR A 78 10.51 -6.46 -4.13
C THR A 78 10.45 -4.94 -3.99
N LEU A 79 9.36 -4.40 -3.46
CA LEU A 79 9.19 -2.96 -3.26
C LEU A 79 10.11 -2.43 -2.16
N VAL A 80 10.16 -3.13 -1.01
CA VAL A 80 11.02 -2.76 0.13
C VAL A 80 12.49 -2.78 -0.29
N ASP A 81 12.94 -3.86 -0.93
CA ASP A 81 14.32 -4.00 -1.41
C ASP A 81 14.69 -2.92 -2.43
N ALA A 82 13.81 -2.64 -3.40
CA ALA A 82 14.06 -1.65 -4.44
C ALA A 82 14.06 -0.21 -3.91
N SER A 83 13.36 0.06 -2.80
CA SER A 83 13.27 1.38 -2.18
C SER A 83 14.25 1.58 -1.01
N GLY A 84 14.90 0.52 -0.54
CA GLY A 84 15.80 0.57 0.61
C GLY A 84 15.10 0.93 1.93
N LEU A 85 13.80 0.63 2.03
CA LEU A 85 12.99 0.90 3.21
C LEU A 85 13.24 -0.13 4.31
N ASP A 86 12.97 0.27 5.55
CA ASP A 86 12.94 -0.65 6.69
C ASP A 86 11.74 -1.59 6.54
N GLU A 87 12.00 -2.90 6.56
CA GLU A 87 10.99 -3.91 6.27
C GLU A 87 9.88 -3.91 7.32
N ASP A 88 10.24 -3.90 8.60
CA ASP A 88 9.28 -3.99 9.71
C ASP A 88 8.35 -2.77 9.70
N ARG A 89 8.91 -1.57 9.50
CA ARG A 89 8.14 -0.34 9.38
C ARG A 89 7.25 -0.32 8.14
N ALA A 90 7.71 -0.88 7.01
CA ALA A 90 6.89 -1.04 5.81
C ALA A 90 5.70 -2.00 6.05
N ARG A 91 5.91 -3.11 6.77
CA ARG A 91 4.83 -4.05 7.14
C ARG A 91 3.76 -3.35 7.96
N ASP A 92 4.17 -2.57 8.94
CA ASP A 92 3.26 -1.83 9.81
C ASP A 92 2.44 -0.78 9.05
N TRP A 93 3.08 -0.02 8.16
CA TRP A 93 2.36 0.93 7.31
C TRP A 93 1.42 0.27 6.31
N VAL A 94 1.78 -0.87 5.72
CA VAL A 94 0.85 -1.63 4.87
C VAL A 94 -0.39 -2.05 5.67
N VAL A 95 -0.23 -2.52 6.91
CA VAL A 95 -1.38 -2.84 7.76
C VAL A 95 -2.25 -1.61 8.01
N VAL A 96 -1.66 -0.47 8.35
CA VAL A 96 -2.41 0.79 8.53
C VAL A 96 -3.17 1.17 7.25
N ARG A 97 -2.53 1.10 6.08
CA ARG A 97 -3.15 1.39 4.77
C ARG A 97 -4.32 0.46 4.48
N MET A 98 -4.18 -0.84 4.72
CA MET A 98 -5.25 -1.82 4.45
C MET A 98 -6.45 -1.64 5.38
N LEU A 99 -6.21 -1.31 6.65
CA LEU A 99 -7.29 -0.98 7.58
C LEU A 99 -7.98 0.34 7.22
N HIS A 100 -7.22 1.35 6.79
CA HIS A 100 -7.78 2.62 6.35
C HIS A 100 -8.66 2.44 5.10
N ASN A 101 -8.17 1.70 4.10
CA ASN A 101 -8.94 1.37 2.90
C ASN A 101 -10.23 0.60 3.22
N ALA A 102 -10.16 -0.40 4.11
CA ALA A 102 -11.33 -1.16 4.52
C ALA A 102 -12.33 -0.31 5.31
N LEU A 103 -11.85 0.62 6.14
CA LEU A 103 -12.72 1.56 6.86
C LEU A 103 -13.46 2.48 5.89
N TRP A 104 -12.76 3.08 4.92
CA TRP A 104 -13.40 3.92 3.90
C TRP A 104 -14.47 3.16 3.13
N GLU A 105 -14.22 1.92 2.73
CA GLU A 105 -15.23 1.12 2.04
C GLU A 105 -16.50 0.92 2.88
N LEU A 106 -16.34 0.69 4.19
CA LEU A 106 -17.47 0.52 5.09
C LEU A 106 -18.19 1.84 5.40
N GLU A 107 -17.48 2.97 5.42
CA GLU A 107 -18.04 4.29 5.68
C GLU A 107 -18.77 4.87 4.46
N ASP A 108 -18.20 4.70 3.26
CA ASP A 108 -18.75 5.23 2.01
C ASP A 108 -19.87 4.33 1.43
N HIS A 109 -19.83 3.02 1.72
CA HIS A 109 -20.80 2.04 1.24
C HIS A 109 -21.45 1.23 2.39
N PRO A 110 -22.12 1.87 3.36
CA PRO A 110 -22.56 1.20 4.60
C PRO A 110 -23.60 0.09 4.38
N ASP A 111 -24.41 0.19 3.33
CA ASP A 111 -25.46 -0.79 3.03
C ASP A 111 -24.99 -1.93 2.11
N THR A 112 -24.00 -1.66 1.26
CA THR A 112 -23.55 -2.57 0.20
C THR A 112 -22.04 -2.50 -0.03
N PRO A 113 -21.21 -2.80 1.00
CA PRO A 113 -19.78 -2.74 0.82
C PRO A 113 -19.29 -3.86 -0.12
N ASP A 114 -18.27 -3.56 -0.92
CA ASP A 114 -17.57 -4.52 -1.77
C ASP A 114 -16.80 -5.54 -0.92
N ARG A 115 -17.37 -6.74 -0.84
CA ARG A 115 -16.80 -7.84 -0.07
C ARG A 115 -15.47 -8.35 -0.62
N ASP A 116 -15.26 -8.25 -1.93
CA ASP A 116 -14.02 -8.69 -2.56
C ASP A 116 -12.90 -7.69 -2.26
N TYR A 117 -13.21 -6.40 -2.27
CA TYR A 117 -12.29 -5.34 -1.84
C TYR A 117 -11.89 -5.48 -0.35
N LEU A 118 -12.85 -5.74 0.54
CA LEU A 118 -12.56 -5.99 1.95
C LEU A 118 -11.71 -7.25 2.15
N THR A 119 -11.99 -8.31 1.39
CA THR A 119 -11.22 -9.55 1.43
C THR A 119 -9.78 -9.32 0.97
N MET A 120 -9.58 -8.54 -0.08
CA MET A 120 -8.27 -8.13 -0.56
C MET A 120 -7.49 -7.35 0.52
N CYS A 121 -8.13 -6.36 1.17
CA CYS A 121 -7.49 -5.59 2.25
C CYS A 121 -7.00 -6.51 3.39
N VAL A 122 -7.86 -7.44 3.83
CA VAL A 122 -7.50 -8.41 4.88
C VAL A 122 -6.43 -9.39 4.41
N ALA A 123 -6.49 -9.87 3.16
CA ALA A 123 -5.50 -10.78 2.59
C ALA A 123 -4.11 -10.15 2.51
N ILE A 124 -4.02 -8.89 2.06
CA ILE A 124 -2.76 -8.15 2.00
C ILE A 124 -2.21 -7.92 3.41
N ALA A 125 -3.03 -7.41 4.33
CA ALA A 125 -2.62 -7.17 5.71
C ALA A 125 -2.11 -8.44 6.40
N LYS A 126 -2.77 -9.58 6.18
CA LYS A 126 -2.32 -10.88 6.71
C LYS A 126 -1.11 -11.44 5.98
N ALA A 127 -0.93 -11.15 4.70
CA ALA A 127 0.22 -11.67 3.95
C ALA A 127 1.53 -11.02 4.39
N VAL A 128 1.50 -9.72 4.70
CA VAL A 128 2.68 -8.97 5.20
C VAL A 128 2.91 -9.12 6.70
N GLN A 129 2.06 -9.86 7.40
CA GLN A 129 2.27 -10.24 8.79
C GLN A 129 2.54 -11.76 8.81
N ASP A 130 3.43 -12.24 9.66
CA ASP A 130 3.75 -13.68 9.76
C ASP A 130 2.66 -14.50 10.46
#